data_AF-A0AAW5CBI0-F1
#
_entry.id   AF-A0AAW5CBI0-F1
#
_cell.length_a   1.000
_cell.length_b   1.000
_cell.length_c   1.000
_cell.angle_alpha   90.00
_cell.angle_beta   90.00
_cell.angle_gamma   90.00
#
_symmetry.space_group_name_H-M   'P 1'
#
loop_
_entity.id
_entity.type
_entity.pdbx_description
1 polymer ?
#
loop_
_entity_poly.entity_id
_entity_poly.type
_entity_poly.pdbx_seq_one_letter_code
_entity_poly.pdbx_strand_id
1 'polypeptide(L)'
;MADDKALSLNNGLPAIRNWAKEKFVGKEAGKGLSDNNYSTNEKAKLAGIAEGAEVNVQADWTVTDATSDAYIKGKPTSMPADGGNAATVGGHTVAVDVPAGAVFTDTKPVNMKGATASAAGAAGYVPAPAAAANTKYLRGDGTWQTPPNTTYSAVTQSANGLMIAADKKKLDGFQEASKYALKADIAGVYHYKGSVANEAALPTTNISVGDVYSIEAKSSYGPTGTNVAWTADNAWDNLGGNFSIDYATAAEVLAILNA
;
A
#
# COMPACT_ATOMS: atom_id res chain seq x y z
N MET A 1 6.08 -78.59 104.01
CA MET A 1 4.85 -79.27 104.50
C MET A 1 3.74 -78.23 104.46
N ALA A 2 3.00 -78.17 103.36
CA ALA A 2 1.73 -77.45 103.33
C ALA A 2 0.70 -78.37 104.00
N ASP A 3 -0.02 -77.84 105.00
CA ASP A 3 -1.11 -78.54 105.67
C ASP A 3 -2.11 -79.03 104.63
N ASP A 4 -2.19 -80.36 104.49
CA ASP A 4 -3.23 -81.03 103.72
C ASP A 4 -4.53 -80.90 104.52
N LYS A 5 -5.19 -79.75 104.42
CA LYS A 5 -6.50 -79.50 105.01
C LYS A 5 -7.51 -80.41 104.31
N ALA A 6 -7.65 -81.62 104.83
CA ALA A 6 -8.62 -82.61 104.36
C ALA A 6 -9.99 -81.97 104.18
N LEU A 7 -10.53 -82.03 102.95
CA LEU A 7 -11.92 -81.67 102.68
C LEU A 7 -12.81 -82.64 103.46
N SER A 8 -13.36 -82.17 104.59
CA SER A 8 -14.50 -82.82 105.23
C SER A 8 -15.73 -82.72 104.32
N LEU A 9 -16.63 -83.72 104.32
CA LEU A 9 -17.90 -83.66 103.59
C LEU A 9 -18.69 -82.38 103.91
N ASN A 10 -18.56 -81.87 105.15
CA ASN A 10 -19.26 -80.67 105.60
C ASN A 10 -18.68 -79.36 105.02
N ASN A 11 -17.43 -79.38 104.55
CA ASN A 11 -16.69 -78.18 104.17
C ASN A 11 -16.30 -78.18 102.68
N GLY A 12 -16.32 -79.34 102.03
CA GLY A 12 -15.90 -79.51 100.64
C GLY A 12 -16.91 -79.02 99.60
N LEU A 13 -18.20 -79.27 99.80
CA LEU A 13 -19.24 -78.86 98.85
C LEU A 13 -19.31 -77.32 98.66
N PRO A 14 -19.27 -76.49 99.71
CA PRO A 14 -19.25 -75.04 99.54
C PRO A 14 -18.00 -74.54 98.80
N ALA A 15 -16.82 -75.12 99.09
CA ALA A 15 -15.57 -74.75 98.45
C ALA A 15 -15.57 -75.05 96.94
N ILE A 16 -16.05 -76.24 96.54
CA ILE A 16 -16.19 -76.63 95.13
C ILE A 16 -17.20 -75.72 94.42
N ARG A 17 -18.31 -75.39 95.08
CA ARG A 17 -19.33 -74.47 94.52
C ARG A 17 -18.76 -73.07 94.28
N ASN A 18 -17.94 -72.55 95.19
CA ASN A 18 -17.30 -71.24 95.01
C ASN A 18 -16.22 -71.26 93.93
N TRP A 19 -15.37 -72.29 93.89
CA TRP A 19 -14.37 -72.44 92.82
C TRP A 19 -15.02 -72.52 91.43
N ALA A 20 -16.11 -73.27 91.30
CA ALA A 20 -16.86 -73.36 90.04
C ALA A 20 -17.44 -72.01 89.62
N LYS A 21 -17.94 -71.19 90.57
CA LYS A 21 -18.45 -69.84 90.28
C LYS A 21 -17.35 -68.84 89.92
N GLU A 22 -16.15 -68.97 90.49
CA GLU A 22 -15.01 -68.10 90.16
C GLU A 22 -14.40 -68.44 88.80
N LYS A 23 -14.39 -69.73 88.41
CA LYS A 23 -13.71 -70.19 87.19
C LYS A 23 -14.63 -70.37 85.98
N PHE A 24 -15.95 -70.44 86.18
CA PHE A 24 -16.90 -70.69 85.10
C PHE A 24 -18.09 -69.73 85.17
N VAL A 25 -18.51 -69.26 83.99
CA VAL A 25 -19.77 -68.54 83.81
C VAL A 25 -20.85 -69.52 83.36
N GLY A 26 -22.06 -69.40 83.90
CA GLY A 26 -23.19 -70.25 83.48
C GLY A 26 -23.52 -70.06 82.00
N LYS A 27 -23.61 -71.15 81.24
CA LYS A 27 -24.06 -71.12 79.85
C LYS A 27 -25.56 -70.81 79.80
N GLU A 28 -25.94 -69.71 79.18
CA GLU A 28 -27.34 -69.46 78.83
C GLU A 28 -27.73 -70.28 77.58
N ALA A 29 -28.96 -70.82 77.57
CA ALA A 29 -29.46 -71.61 76.44
C ALA A 29 -29.37 -70.79 75.14
N GLY A 30 -28.71 -71.36 74.12
CA GLY A 30 -28.51 -70.71 72.82
C GLY A 30 -27.31 -69.76 72.70
N LYS A 31 -26.48 -69.59 73.76
CA LYS A 31 -25.25 -68.78 73.71
C LYS A 31 -23.99 -69.65 73.85
N GLY A 32 -22.93 -69.32 73.10
CA GLY A 32 -21.59 -69.92 73.21
C GLY A 32 -20.72 -69.17 74.23
N LEU A 33 -19.69 -69.81 74.80
CA LEU A 33 -18.78 -69.20 75.81
C LEU A 33 -17.59 -68.42 75.19
N SER A 34 -17.68 -67.94 73.95
CA SER A 34 -16.59 -67.19 73.31
C SER A 34 -16.58 -65.71 73.70
N ASP A 35 -15.40 -65.09 73.70
CA ASP A 35 -15.16 -63.67 74.01
C ASP A 35 -15.89 -62.67 73.07
N ASN A 36 -16.43 -63.14 71.95
CA ASN A 36 -17.08 -62.30 70.93
C ASN A 36 -18.61 -62.48 70.86
N ASN A 37 -19.30 -62.55 72.00
CA ASN A 37 -20.75 -62.49 72.01
C ASN A 37 -21.23 -61.04 71.87
N TYR A 38 -21.72 -60.65 70.69
CA TYR A 38 -22.48 -59.40 70.53
C TYR A 38 -23.62 -59.35 71.55
N SER A 39 -23.78 -58.22 72.24
CA SER A 39 -24.91 -57.95 73.13
C SER A 39 -26.24 -58.03 72.37
N THR A 40 -27.35 -58.22 73.08
CA THR A 40 -28.69 -58.22 72.48
C THR A 40 -28.95 -56.93 71.68
N ASN A 41 -28.44 -55.80 72.17
CA ASN A 41 -28.57 -54.50 71.53
C ASN A 41 -27.74 -54.41 70.23
N GLU A 42 -26.53 -54.95 70.22
CA GLU A 42 -25.70 -54.99 69.01
C GLU A 42 -26.30 -55.94 67.97
N LYS A 43 -26.81 -57.10 68.39
CA LYS A 43 -27.52 -58.02 67.47
C LYS A 43 -28.76 -57.38 66.87
N ALA A 44 -29.53 -56.61 67.64
CA ALA A 44 -30.69 -55.89 67.12
C ALA A 44 -30.29 -54.81 66.10
N LYS A 45 -29.20 -54.07 66.36
CA LYS A 45 -28.64 -53.10 65.41
C LYS A 45 -28.14 -53.77 64.13
N LEU A 46 -27.45 -54.90 64.25
CA LEU A 46 -26.95 -55.68 63.11
C LEU A 46 -28.07 -56.31 62.29
N ALA A 47 -29.14 -56.81 62.93
CA ALA A 47 -30.27 -57.45 62.26
C ALA A 47 -31.10 -56.49 61.39
N GLY A 48 -31.03 -55.18 61.66
CA GLY A 48 -31.70 -54.16 60.85
C GLY A 48 -30.92 -53.71 59.62
N ILE A 49 -29.66 -54.12 59.50
CA ILE A 49 -28.80 -53.78 58.36
C ILE A 49 -29.03 -54.84 57.28
N ALA A 50 -29.47 -54.43 56.09
CA ALA A 50 -29.64 -55.34 54.96
C ALA A 50 -28.31 -55.97 54.56
N GLU A 51 -28.34 -57.21 54.06
CA GLU A 51 -27.15 -57.89 53.57
C GLU A 51 -26.50 -57.05 52.45
N GLY A 52 -25.26 -56.57 52.67
CA GLY A 52 -24.54 -55.69 51.75
C GLY A 52 -24.78 -54.18 51.91
N ALA A 53 -25.50 -53.73 52.94
CA ALA A 53 -25.76 -52.30 53.15
C ALA A 53 -24.47 -51.49 53.40
N GLU A 54 -24.34 -50.39 52.65
CA GLU A 54 -23.23 -49.40 52.68
C GLU A 54 -21.81 -49.98 52.54
N VAL A 55 -21.60 -50.80 51.51
CA VAL A 55 -20.25 -50.87 50.91
C VAL A 55 -19.95 -49.47 50.37
N ASN A 56 -18.79 -48.89 50.67
CA ASN A 56 -18.39 -47.60 50.11
C ASN A 56 -18.24 -47.71 48.58
N VAL A 57 -19.34 -47.52 47.84
CA VAL A 57 -19.35 -47.56 46.38
C VAL A 57 -18.77 -46.23 45.90
N GLN A 58 -17.70 -46.30 45.09
CA GLN A 58 -17.15 -45.08 44.50
C GLN A 58 -18.18 -44.46 43.56
N ALA A 59 -18.31 -43.13 43.64
CA ALA A 59 -19.17 -42.38 42.73
C ALA A 59 -18.76 -42.66 41.27
N ASP A 60 -19.74 -42.98 40.42
CA ASP A 60 -19.54 -43.28 39.01
C ASP A 60 -20.34 -42.30 38.16
N TRP A 61 -19.63 -41.57 37.29
CA TRP A 61 -20.20 -40.59 36.38
C TRP A 61 -21.16 -41.20 35.35
N THR A 62 -20.97 -42.47 35.01
CA THR A 62 -21.70 -43.17 33.96
C THR A 62 -23.05 -43.71 34.42
N VAL A 63 -23.27 -43.83 35.74
CA VAL A 63 -24.51 -44.33 36.31
C VAL A 63 -25.66 -43.35 36.07
N THR A 64 -26.77 -43.87 35.52
CA THR A 64 -27.98 -43.09 35.23
C THR A 64 -29.15 -43.41 36.16
N ASP A 65 -29.08 -44.53 36.88
CA ASP A 65 -30.11 -44.92 37.85
C ASP A 65 -29.99 -44.08 39.12
N ALA A 66 -30.98 -43.23 39.37
CA ALA A 66 -31.00 -42.35 40.54
C ALA A 66 -31.16 -43.09 41.89
N THR A 67 -31.43 -44.39 41.85
CA THR A 67 -31.54 -45.25 43.03
C THR A 67 -30.26 -46.02 43.34
N SER A 68 -29.26 -45.96 42.45
CA SER A 68 -27.96 -46.58 42.67
C SER A 68 -27.10 -45.77 43.63
N ASP A 69 -26.41 -46.44 44.55
CA ASP A 69 -25.49 -45.81 45.51
C ASP A 69 -24.32 -45.07 44.83
N ALA A 70 -23.94 -45.49 43.61
CA ALA A 70 -22.91 -44.84 42.80
C ALA A 70 -23.35 -43.55 42.08
N TYR A 71 -24.63 -43.19 42.15
CA TYR A 71 -25.22 -42.13 41.32
C TYR A 71 -24.78 -40.71 41.72
N ILE A 72 -24.31 -39.94 40.73
CA ILE A 72 -23.95 -38.52 40.90
C ILE A 72 -25.10 -37.63 40.45
N LYS A 73 -25.76 -36.96 41.41
CA LYS A 73 -26.81 -35.98 41.12
C LYS A 73 -26.23 -34.67 40.60
N GLY A 74 -26.84 -34.11 39.55
CA GLY A 74 -26.50 -32.78 39.03
C GLY A 74 -25.25 -32.74 38.16
N LYS A 75 -24.91 -33.84 37.49
CA LYS A 75 -23.80 -33.90 36.53
C LYS A 75 -23.91 -32.80 35.45
N PRO A 76 -22.87 -31.99 35.24
CA PRO A 76 -22.75 -31.11 34.08
C PRO A 76 -23.15 -31.81 32.78
N THR A 77 -23.97 -31.16 31.96
CA THR A 77 -24.41 -31.68 30.66
C THR A 77 -23.31 -31.60 29.59
N SER A 78 -22.27 -30.79 29.85
CA SER A 78 -21.05 -30.73 29.05
C SER A 78 -19.85 -30.48 29.97
N MET A 79 -18.76 -31.21 29.77
CA MET A 79 -17.46 -30.79 30.28
C MET A 79 -16.86 -29.74 29.32
N PRO A 80 -16.19 -28.69 29.82
CA PRO A 80 -15.30 -27.89 28.98
C PRO A 80 -14.34 -28.83 28.24
N ALA A 81 -14.15 -28.64 26.93
CA ALA A 81 -13.46 -29.58 26.05
C ALA A 81 -12.30 -30.33 26.74
N ASP A 82 -12.45 -31.64 26.88
CA ASP A 82 -11.57 -32.54 27.63
C ASP A 82 -10.20 -32.68 26.95
N GLY A 83 -9.36 -31.64 27.03
CA GLY A 83 -7.97 -31.67 26.57
C GLY A 83 -7.77 -31.85 25.06
N GLY A 84 -8.81 -31.67 24.24
CA GLY A 84 -8.79 -31.71 22.78
C GLY A 84 -8.92 -30.35 22.09
N ASN A 85 -9.15 -30.35 20.77
CA ASN A 85 -9.36 -29.11 20.01
C ASN A 85 -10.58 -28.35 20.54
N ALA A 86 -10.39 -27.07 20.89
CA ALA A 86 -11.45 -26.24 21.41
C ALA A 86 -12.56 -26.08 20.35
N ALA A 87 -13.80 -26.43 20.68
CA ALA A 87 -14.95 -26.22 19.81
C ALA A 87 -15.22 -24.72 19.56
N THR A 88 -14.87 -23.87 20.54
CA THR A 88 -14.94 -22.43 20.42
C THR A 88 -13.72 -21.74 21.04
N VAL A 89 -13.32 -20.60 20.48
CA VAL A 89 -12.28 -19.71 21.03
C VAL A 89 -12.86 -18.29 21.06
N GLY A 90 -12.89 -17.65 22.23
CA GLY A 90 -13.41 -16.29 22.39
C GLY A 90 -14.88 -16.12 21.97
N GLY A 91 -15.69 -17.19 22.04
CA GLY A 91 -17.10 -17.16 21.62
C GLY A 91 -17.34 -17.46 20.13
N HIS A 92 -16.29 -17.72 19.35
CA HIS A 92 -16.39 -18.10 17.93
C HIS A 92 -16.21 -19.61 17.73
N THR A 93 -16.98 -20.21 16.81
CA THR A 93 -16.88 -21.63 16.45
C THR A 93 -15.60 -21.92 15.65
N VAL A 94 -14.89 -22.98 16.04
CA VAL A 94 -13.73 -23.51 15.33
C VAL A 94 -14.22 -24.58 14.35
N ALA A 95 -14.39 -24.22 13.08
CA ALA A 95 -14.91 -25.12 12.05
C ALA A 95 -13.88 -26.17 11.56
N VAL A 96 -12.60 -25.98 11.88
CA VAL A 96 -11.47 -26.82 11.46
C VAL A 96 -10.46 -26.88 12.59
N ASP A 97 -9.78 -28.02 12.74
CA ASP A 97 -8.73 -28.24 13.74
C ASP A 97 -7.70 -27.09 13.79
N VAL A 98 -7.35 -26.68 15.00
CA VAL A 98 -6.26 -25.73 15.25
C VAL A 98 -4.94 -26.51 15.32
N PRO A 99 -4.00 -26.33 14.38
CA PRO A 99 -2.75 -27.06 14.39
C PRO A 99 -1.84 -26.64 15.56
N ALA A 100 -0.92 -27.53 15.95
CA ALA A 100 0.07 -27.25 16.97
C ALA A 100 0.92 -26.02 16.59
N GLY A 101 1.04 -25.06 17.52
CA GLY A 101 1.79 -23.82 17.30
C GLY A 101 1.05 -22.76 16.48
N ALA A 102 -0.26 -22.91 16.25
CA ALA A 102 -1.07 -21.86 15.63
C ALA A 102 -0.92 -20.53 16.40
N VAL A 103 -0.48 -19.49 15.68
CA VAL A 103 -0.29 -18.15 16.22
C VAL A 103 -1.55 -17.34 15.93
N PHE A 104 -2.38 -17.12 16.93
CA PHE A 104 -3.54 -16.23 16.83
C PHE A 104 -3.10 -14.77 17.07
N THR A 105 -2.42 -14.17 16.09
CA THR A 105 -2.10 -12.74 16.14
C THR A 105 -3.19 -11.95 15.45
N ASP A 106 -4.28 -11.67 16.17
CA ASP A 106 -5.10 -10.50 15.86
C ASP A 106 -4.31 -9.26 16.30
N THR A 107 -3.34 -8.87 15.48
CA THR A 107 -2.65 -7.60 15.61
C THR A 107 -3.06 -6.77 14.42
N LYS A 108 -3.72 -5.64 14.72
CA LYS A 108 -3.89 -4.42 13.89
C LYS A 108 -2.84 -4.32 12.77
N PRO A 109 -3.18 -3.72 11.61
CA PRO A 109 -2.29 -3.66 10.46
C PRO A 109 -0.83 -3.41 10.83
N VAL A 110 -0.01 -4.45 10.66
CA VAL A 110 1.44 -4.35 10.82
C VAL A 110 1.96 -3.58 9.61
N ASN A 111 2.31 -2.32 9.84
CA ASN A 111 2.97 -1.49 8.84
C ASN A 111 4.29 -2.17 8.47
N MET A 112 4.47 -2.45 7.18
CA MET A 112 5.80 -2.80 6.65
C MET A 112 6.78 -1.67 6.96
N LYS A 113 8.00 -2.01 7.38
CA LYS A 113 9.10 -1.05 7.49
C LYS A 113 9.95 -1.12 6.22
N GLY A 114 10.21 0.02 5.58
CA GLY A 114 11.07 0.09 4.40
C GLY A 114 12.52 -0.33 4.68
N ALA A 115 13.20 -0.83 3.65
CA ALA A 115 14.65 -1.09 3.71
C ALA A 115 15.45 0.21 3.69
N THR A 116 16.73 0.14 4.06
CA THR A 116 17.74 1.17 3.77
C THR A 116 18.73 0.65 2.73
N ALA A 117 19.73 1.45 2.36
CA ALA A 117 20.81 1.00 1.49
C ALA A 117 21.58 -0.20 2.07
N SER A 118 21.62 -0.36 3.40
CA SER A 118 22.46 -1.35 4.10
C SER A 118 21.69 -2.32 5.02
N ALA A 119 20.40 -2.11 5.25
CA ALA A 119 19.59 -2.96 6.11
C ALA A 119 18.26 -3.35 5.43
N ALA A 120 17.85 -4.60 5.61
CA ALA A 120 16.52 -5.05 5.20
C ALA A 120 15.44 -4.35 6.03
N GLY A 121 14.26 -4.20 5.42
CA GLY A 121 13.05 -3.76 6.10
C GLY A 121 12.41 -4.89 6.93
N ALA A 122 11.19 -4.64 7.38
CA ALA A 122 10.38 -5.63 8.09
C ALA A 122 9.12 -5.94 7.28
N ALA A 123 8.74 -7.21 7.23
CA ALA A 123 7.48 -7.64 6.62
C ALA A 123 6.30 -7.06 7.40
N GLY A 124 5.27 -6.65 6.66
CA GLY A 124 3.93 -6.40 7.18
C GLY A 124 3.00 -7.48 6.60
N TYR A 125 1.96 -7.05 5.87
CA TYR A 125 1.17 -7.94 5.01
C TYR A 125 1.84 -8.33 3.69
N VAL A 126 3.01 -7.78 3.43
CA VAL A 126 3.78 -7.99 2.21
C VAL A 126 5.19 -8.50 2.56
N PRO A 127 5.86 -9.21 1.65
CA PRO A 127 7.23 -9.67 1.88
C PRO A 127 8.17 -8.52 2.26
N ALA A 128 9.07 -8.77 3.20
CA ALA A 128 10.05 -7.77 3.64
C ALA A 128 10.93 -7.31 2.46
N PRO A 129 11.12 -5.99 2.27
CA PRO A 129 12.09 -5.51 1.30
C PRO A 129 13.51 -5.84 1.79
N ALA A 130 14.34 -6.45 0.94
CA ALA A 130 15.74 -6.71 1.24
C ALA A 130 16.56 -5.42 1.35
N ALA A 131 17.77 -5.48 1.90
CA ALA A 131 18.69 -4.34 1.88
C ALA A 131 18.88 -3.81 0.44
N ALA A 132 19.04 -2.49 0.30
CA ALA A 132 19.07 -1.76 -0.97
C ALA A 132 17.78 -1.79 -1.81
N ALA A 133 16.67 -2.35 -1.31
CA ALA A 133 15.35 -2.26 -1.95
C ALA A 133 14.61 -0.95 -1.61
N ASN A 134 15.28 0.05 -1.04
CA ASN A 134 14.69 1.33 -0.64
C ASN A 134 14.24 2.23 -1.82
N THR A 135 14.55 1.83 -3.05
CA THR A 135 14.12 2.48 -4.30
C THR A 135 13.22 1.58 -5.16
N LYS A 136 12.83 0.42 -4.64
CA LYS A 136 12.00 -0.57 -5.35
C LYS A 136 10.52 -0.43 -5.01
N TYR A 137 9.66 -0.96 -5.87
CA TYR A 137 8.22 -1.06 -5.65
C TYR A 137 7.79 -2.53 -5.61
N LEU A 138 6.72 -2.82 -4.87
CA LEU A 138 6.13 -4.17 -4.80
C LEU A 138 5.13 -4.36 -5.96
N ARG A 139 5.30 -5.44 -6.73
CA ARG A 139 4.36 -5.84 -7.77
C ARG A 139 3.26 -6.76 -7.22
N GLY A 140 2.17 -6.90 -7.98
CA GLY A 140 1.06 -7.81 -7.65
C GLY A 140 1.45 -9.30 -7.62
N ASP A 141 2.62 -9.66 -8.12
CA ASP A 141 3.20 -11.01 -8.01
C ASP A 141 3.98 -11.24 -6.70
N GLY A 142 4.03 -10.25 -5.80
CA GLY A 142 4.73 -10.33 -4.52
C GLY A 142 6.24 -10.04 -4.58
N THR A 143 6.78 -9.61 -5.73
CA THR A 143 8.22 -9.33 -5.88
C THR A 143 8.55 -7.83 -5.85
N TRP A 144 9.68 -7.48 -5.24
CA TRP A 144 10.23 -6.12 -5.23
C TRP A 144 11.04 -5.83 -6.49
N GLN A 145 10.62 -4.83 -7.27
CA GLN A 145 11.21 -4.48 -8.56
C GLN A 145 11.74 -3.06 -8.61
N THR A 146 12.75 -2.84 -9.44
CA THR A 146 13.24 -1.50 -9.76
C THR A 146 12.24 -0.84 -10.70
N PRO A 147 11.80 0.42 -10.45
CA PRO A 147 10.98 1.16 -11.40
C PRO A 147 11.65 1.20 -12.78
N PRO A 148 10.93 0.87 -13.87
CA PRO A 148 11.49 0.98 -15.21
C PRO A 148 11.82 2.44 -15.49
N ASN A 149 13.04 2.69 -15.98
CA ASN A 149 13.41 4.01 -16.48
C ASN A 149 12.96 4.15 -17.93
N THR A 150 12.12 5.15 -18.22
CA THR A 150 11.77 5.47 -19.61
C THR A 150 12.76 6.49 -20.14
N THR A 151 13.61 6.07 -21.07
CA THR A 151 14.47 6.99 -21.81
C THR A 151 13.77 7.40 -23.10
N TYR A 152 13.78 8.69 -23.41
CA TYR A 152 13.26 9.23 -24.67
C TYR A 152 14.44 9.73 -25.51
N SER A 153 14.41 9.43 -26.81
CA SER A 153 15.38 9.97 -27.76
C SER A 153 15.17 11.46 -27.98
N ALA A 154 16.17 12.14 -28.53
CA ALA A 154 15.99 13.49 -29.03
C ALA A 154 14.89 13.51 -30.10
N VAL A 155 14.08 14.57 -30.11
CA VAL A 155 13.08 14.80 -31.15
C VAL A 155 13.72 14.87 -32.53
N THR A 156 13.05 14.30 -33.51
CA THR A 156 13.45 14.39 -34.92
C THR A 156 12.27 14.88 -35.74
N GLN A 157 12.51 15.22 -37.00
CA GLN A 157 11.43 15.62 -37.92
C GLN A 157 10.40 14.50 -38.17
N SER A 158 10.78 13.24 -37.96
CA SER A 158 9.95 12.07 -38.23
C SER A 158 9.48 11.32 -36.97
N ALA A 159 9.92 11.72 -35.77
CA ALA A 159 9.58 11.03 -34.53
C ALA A 159 9.56 11.99 -33.33
N ASN A 160 8.56 11.79 -32.47
CA ASN A 160 8.42 12.51 -31.21
C ASN A 160 9.59 12.18 -30.27
N GLY A 161 10.05 13.17 -29.52
CA GLY A 161 11.14 13.01 -28.56
C GLY A 161 11.34 14.24 -27.69
N LEU A 162 12.45 14.30 -26.97
CA LEU A 162 12.82 15.45 -26.14
C LEU A 162 13.53 16.52 -26.98
N MET A 163 13.11 17.78 -26.84
CA MET A 163 13.85 18.94 -27.38
C MET A 163 15.03 19.23 -26.46
N ILE A 164 16.26 19.28 -27.00
CA ILE A 164 17.43 19.67 -26.21
C ILE A 164 17.41 21.17 -25.91
N ALA A 165 18.00 21.58 -24.78
CA ALA A 165 18.00 22.98 -24.34
C ALA A 165 18.58 23.95 -25.39
N ALA A 166 19.59 23.51 -26.14
CA ALA A 166 20.19 24.30 -27.21
C ALA A 166 19.19 24.62 -28.34
N ASP A 167 18.35 23.65 -28.73
CA ASP A 167 17.37 23.84 -29.79
C ASP A 167 16.17 24.63 -29.31
N LYS A 168 15.74 24.44 -28.05
CA LYS A 168 14.73 25.31 -27.42
C LYS A 168 15.20 26.77 -27.38
N LYS A 169 16.47 27.02 -27.06
CA LYS A 169 17.06 28.37 -27.08
C LYS A 169 17.05 28.98 -28.48
N LYS A 170 17.30 28.20 -29.54
CA LYS A 170 17.16 28.66 -30.92
C LYS A 170 15.69 29.00 -31.23
N LEU A 171 14.75 28.15 -30.82
CA LEU A 171 13.32 28.38 -31.01
C LEU A 171 12.84 29.66 -30.30
N ASP A 172 13.31 29.89 -29.08
CA ASP A 172 12.98 31.09 -28.29
C ASP A 172 13.58 32.38 -28.88
N GLY A 173 14.57 32.26 -29.76
CA GLY A 173 15.14 33.39 -30.49
C GLY A 173 14.25 33.90 -31.62
N PHE A 174 13.23 33.16 -32.03
CA PHE A 174 12.26 33.62 -33.02
C PHE A 174 11.18 34.47 -32.33
N GLN A 175 10.87 35.62 -32.93
CA GLN A 175 9.73 36.44 -32.50
C GLN A 175 8.40 35.85 -33.00
N GLU A 176 7.28 36.46 -32.64
CA GLU A 176 5.98 36.15 -33.25
C GLU A 176 6.07 36.27 -34.76
N ALA A 177 5.49 35.31 -35.49
CA ALA A 177 5.55 35.27 -36.96
C ALA A 177 5.06 36.57 -37.61
N SER A 178 4.08 37.24 -36.99
CA SER A 178 3.52 38.52 -37.41
C SER A 178 4.48 39.71 -37.37
N LYS A 179 5.65 39.59 -36.72
CA LYS A 179 6.65 40.66 -36.63
C LYS A 179 7.69 40.62 -37.76
N TYR A 180 7.77 39.52 -38.49
CA TYR A 180 8.65 39.42 -39.65
C TYR A 180 7.91 39.93 -40.89
N ALA A 181 8.56 40.79 -41.67
CA ALA A 181 8.04 41.19 -42.97
C ALA A 181 8.03 39.97 -43.91
N LEU A 182 6.91 39.74 -44.58
CA LEU A 182 6.82 38.71 -45.61
C LEU A 182 7.68 39.11 -46.81
N LYS A 183 8.10 38.12 -47.60
CA LYS A 183 8.77 38.41 -48.88
C LYS A 183 7.92 39.32 -49.75
N ALA A 184 6.59 39.17 -49.71
CA ALA A 184 5.65 40.05 -50.42
C ALA A 184 5.67 41.49 -49.91
N ASP A 185 5.80 41.70 -48.59
CA ASP A 185 5.84 43.03 -47.98
C ASP A 185 7.11 43.81 -48.40
N ILE A 186 8.21 43.10 -48.66
CA ILE A 186 9.49 43.70 -49.09
C ILE A 186 9.62 43.76 -50.62
N ALA A 187 8.86 42.93 -51.37
CA ALA A 187 8.94 42.85 -52.83
C ALA A 187 8.34 44.06 -53.57
N GLY A 188 7.92 45.11 -52.87
CA GLY A 188 7.58 46.42 -53.46
C GLY A 188 8.57 47.52 -53.09
N VAL A 189 9.67 47.19 -52.40
CA VAL A 189 10.68 48.14 -51.94
C VAL A 189 11.71 48.34 -53.06
N TYR A 190 11.95 49.61 -53.44
CA TYR A 190 12.98 50.11 -54.37
C TYR A 190 13.85 49.04 -55.06
N HIS A 191 13.49 48.66 -56.29
CA HIS A 191 14.26 47.76 -57.14
C HIS A 191 14.98 48.55 -58.23
N TYR A 192 16.25 48.87 -58.05
CA TYR A 192 17.02 49.52 -59.12
C TYR A 192 17.22 48.55 -60.30
N LYS A 193 16.78 48.97 -61.49
CA LYS A 193 16.81 48.20 -62.73
C LYS A 193 17.88 48.65 -63.72
N GLY A 194 18.53 49.78 -63.44
CA GLY A 194 19.59 50.35 -64.29
C GLY A 194 19.22 51.71 -64.85
N SER A 195 19.90 52.09 -65.92
CA SER A 195 19.68 53.35 -66.64
C SER A 195 19.12 53.07 -68.04
N VAL A 196 18.28 53.97 -68.52
CA VAL A 196 17.75 54.00 -69.89
C VAL A 196 18.18 55.29 -70.57
N ALA A 197 18.47 55.21 -71.88
CA ALA A 197 18.97 56.37 -72.62
C ALA A 197 17.98 57.55 -72.67
N ASN A 198 16.67 57.27 -72.67
CA ASN A 198 15.60 58.28 -72.77
C ASN A 198 14.24 57.69 -72.31
N GLU A 199 13.22 58.54 -72.22
CA GLU A 199 11.87 58.16 -71.77
C GLU A 199 11.23 57.04 -72.60
N ALA A 200 11.45 57.02 -73.92
CA ALA A 200 10.89 55.99 -74.80
C ALA A 200 11.52 54.60 -74.59
N ALA A 201 12.67 54.54 -73.91
CA ALA A 201 13.35 53.29 -73.56
C ALA A 201 12.90 52.71 -72.21
N LEU A 202 11.99 53.38 -71.49
CA LEU A 202 11.36 52.79 -70.31
C LEU A 202 10.55 51.54 -70.71
N PRO A 203 10.66 50.43 -69.96
CA PRO A 203 9.86 49.25 -70.23
C PRO A 203 8.36 49.54 -70.16
N THR A 204 7.58 48.76 -70.91
CA THR A 204 6.10 48.78 -70.89
C THR A 204 5.49 47.44 -70.47
N THR A 205 6.31 46.40 -70.31
CA THR A 205 5.91 45.05 -69.91
C THR A 205 6.91 44.48 -68.91
N ASN A 206 6.48 43.49 -68.11
CA ASN A 206 7.31 42.85 -67.08
C ASN A 206 7.88 43.83 -66.03
N ILE A 207 7.09 44.85 -65.67
CA ILE A 207 7.43 45.86 -64.66
C ILE A 207 6.68 45.55 -63.38
N SER A 208 7.33 45.68 -62.23
CA SER A 208 6.72 45.53 -60.92
C SER A 208 6.76 46.84 -60.14
N VAL A 209 5.80 47.04 -59.23
CA VAL A 209 5.81 48.20 -58.33
C VAL A 209 7.15 48.26 -57.58
N GLY A 210 7.75 49.45 -57.53
CA GLY A 210 9.07 49.68 -56.96
C GLY A 210 10.23 49.48 -57.92
N ASP A 211 10.03 48.96 -59.14
CA ASP A 211 11.07 48.99 -60.18
C ASP A 211 11.48 50.45 -60.48
N VAL A 212 12.78 50.75 -60.45
CA VAL A 212 13.34 52.09 -60.62
C VAL A 212 14.36 52.11 -61.75
N TYR A 213 14.21 53.06 -62.68
CA TYR A 213 15.20 53.34 -63.72
C TYR A 213 15.70 54.77 -63.61
N SER A 214 16.94 54.99 -64.04
CA SER A 214 17.47 56.34 -64.28
C SER A 214 17.37 56.69 -65.76
N ILE A 215 16.89 57.89 -66.10
CA ILE A 215 16.74 58.35 -67.49
C ILE A 215 17.91 59.29 -67.83
N GLU A 216 18.76 58.91 -68.79
CA GLU A 216 19.99 59.67 -69.12
C GLU A 216 19.74 60.93 -69.95
N ALA A 217 18.57 61.07 -70.57
CA ALA A 217 18.16 62.27 -71.30
C ALA A 217 17.10 63.07 -70.53
N LYS A 218 16.94 64.36 -70.89
CA LYS A 218 15.79 65.16 -70.46
C LYS A 218 14.48 64.48 -70.91
N SER A 219 13.50 64.39 -70.01
CA SER A 219 12.23 63.70 -70.22
C SER A 219 11.05 64.53 -69.69
N SER A 220 9.83 64.04 -69.90
CA SER A 220 8.63 64.59 -69.27
C SER A 220 8.68 64.49 -67.74
N TYR A 221 9.39 63.50 -67.21
CA TYR A 221 9.56 63.26 -65.78
C TYR A 221 10.56 64.22 -65.13
N GLY A 222 11.42 64.89 -65.90
CA GLY A 222 12.36 65.86 -65.35
C GLY A 222 13.64 66.06 -66.16
N PRO A 223 14.65 66.72 -65.57
CA PRO A 223 15.95 66.95 -66.20
C PRO A 223 16.71 65.62 -66.45
N THR A 224 17.88 65.69 -67.07
CA THR A 224 18.75 64.53 -67.25
C THR A 224 19.00 63.78 -65.93
N GLY A 225 19.19 62.48 -65.96
CA GLY A 225 19.45 61.68 -64.76
C GLY A 225 18.25 61.57 -63.80
N THR A 226 17.04 61.90 -64.25
CA THR A 226 15.81 61.68 -63.46
C THR A 226 15.62 60.20 -63.17
N ASN A 227 15.50 59.86 -61.89
CA ASN A 227 15.08 58.53 -61.48
C ASN A 227 13.54 58.48 -61.48
N VAL A 228 13.00 57.42 -62.06
CA VAL A 228 11.57 57.15 -62.06
C VAL A 228 11.29 55.79 -61.45
N ALA A 229 10.22 55.68 -60.66
CA ALA A 229 9.75 54.42 -60.10
C ALA A 229 8.38 54.03 -60.64
N TRP A 230 8.19 52.74 -60.87
CA TRP A 230 6.88 52.20 -61.21
C TRP A 230 6.01 52.12 -59.96
N THR A 231 4.85 52.75 -59.97
CA THR A 231 3.95 52.84 -58.82
C THR A 231 2.78 51.87 -58.91
N ALA A 232 2.01 51.76 -57.81
CA ALA A 232 0.79 50.96 -57.76
C ALA A 232 -0.30 51.46 -58.73
N ASP A 233 -0.17 52.68 -59.25
CA ASP A 233 -1.11 53.29 -60.20
C ASP A 233 -0.82 52.89 -61.66
N ASN A 234 0.09 51.93 -61.88
CA ASN A 234 0.54 51.48 -63.20
C ASN A 234 1.12 52.63 -64.05
N ALA A 235 1.92 53.48 -63.42
CA ALA A 235 2.59 54.59 -64.07
C ALA A 235 4.01 54.77 -63.51
N TRP A 236 4.88 55.39 -64.31
CA TRP A 236 6.16 55.91 -63.85
C TRP A 236 5.93 57.22 -63.09
N ASP A 237 6.50 57.32 -61.89
CA ASP A 237 6.51 58.53 -61.06
C ASP A 237 7.94 59.01 -60.83
N ASN A 238 8.12 60.33 -60.76
CA ASN A 238 9.43 60.97 -60.61
C ASN A 238 9.91 60.87 -59.16
N LEU A 239 11.12 60.32 -58.94
CA LEU A 239 11.78 60.25 -57.62
C LEU A 239 12.85 61.32 -57.39
N GLY A 240 13.13 62.14 -58.39
CA GLY A 240 14.13 63.19 -58.38
C GLY A 240 15.14 63.02 -59.52
N GLY A 241 15.58 64.14 -60.09
CA GLY A 241 16.63 64.19 -61.11
C GLY A 241 17.78 65.09 -60.74
N ASN A 242 18.75 65.20 -61.65
CA ASN A 242 19.85 66.13 -61.42
C ASN A 242 19.34 67.58 -61.44
N PHE A 243 19.90 68.44 -60.61
CA PHE A 243 19.69 69.86 -60.75
C PHE A 243 20.92 70.44 -61.49
N SER A 244 20.69 71.09 -62.62
CA SER A 244 21.72 71.93 -63.26
C SER A 244 21.54 73.35 -62.78
N ILE A 245 22.62 73.99 -62.35
CA ILE A 245 22.67 75.44 -62.17
C ILE A 245 23.34 76.00 -63.41
N ASP A 246 22.55 76.59 -64.29
CA ASP A 246 23.08 77.28 -65.45
C ASP A 246 23.53 78.67 -65.00
N TYR A 247 24.84 78.95 -65.09
CA TYR A 247 25.39 80.25 -64.74
C TYR A 247 25.09 81.26 -65.84
N ALA A 248 24.53 82.42 -65.48
CA ALA A 248 24.39 83.54 -66.41
C ALA A 248 25.79 84.04 -66.82
N THR A 249 26.00 84.22 -68.12
CA THR A 249 27.19 84.86 -68.65
C THR A 249 27.24 86.34 -68.26
N ALA A 250 28.44 86.92 -68.20
CA ALA A 250 28.59 88.35 -67.90
C ALA A 250 27.79 89.26 -68.85
N ALA A 251 27.57 88.82 -70.09
CA ALA A 251 26.75 89.53 -71.08
C ALA A 251 25.25 89.48 -70.76
N GLU A 252 24.72 88.33 -70.32
CA GLU A 252 23.32 88.17 -69.92
C GLU A 252 22.99 88.97 -68.66
N VAL A 253 23.91 88.97 -67.68
CA VAL A 253 23.78 89.79 -66.45
C VAL A 253 23.78 91.28 -66.81
N LEU A 254 24.69 91.71 -67.70
CA LEU A 254 24.76 93.10 -68.14
C LEU A 254 23.53 93.53 -68.96
N ALA A 255 22.93 92.62 -69.73
CA ALA A 255 21.70 92.87 -70.48
C ALA A 255 20.48 93.06 -69.56
N ILE A 256 20.40 92.33 -68.45
CA ILE A 256 19.33 92.48 -67.44
C ILE A 256 19.50 93.76 -66.62
N LEU A 257 20.73 94.13 -66.28
CA LEU A 257 21.04 95.34 -65.51
C LEU A 257 20.81 96.65 -66.29
N ASN A 258 20.82 96.57 -67.63
CA ASN A 258 20.69 97.72 -68.53
C ASN A 258 19.32 97.77 -69.25
N ALA A 259 18.38 96.88 -68.92
CA ALA A 259 16.99 96.89 -69.37
C ALA A 259 16.09 97.55 -68.33
#